data_AF-A0A959SYS8-F1
#
_entry.id   AF-A0A959SYS8-F1
#
_cell.length_a   1.000
_cell.length_b   1.000
_cell.length_c   1.000
_cell.angle_alpha   90.00
_cell.angle_beta   90.00
_cell.angle_gamma   90.00
#
_symmetry.space_group_name_H-M   'P 1'
#
loop_
_entity.id
_entity.type
_entity.pdbx_description
1 polymer ?
#
loop_
_entity_poly.entity_id
_entity_poly.type
_entity_poly.pdbx_seq_one_letter_code
_entity_poly.pdbx_strand_id
1 'polypeptide(L)'
;YEPGDGSIIVVVATDAPLLPHQLKRIAARVPLGVGIVGGRGENGSGDIFIAFSTANPSAFQRDEFTTLEELPNDRINPLFDATVQAVEEAIINAMVAAETMEGINGNKAYALPHKLVMEVLKKYNRVK
;
A
#
# COMPACT_ATOMS: atom_id res chain seq x y z
N TYR A 1 1.58 15.57 20.26
CA TYR A 1 2.18 14.78 19.17
C TYR A 1 3.64 14.62 19.53
N GLU A 2 4.08 13.41 19.83
CA GLU A 2 5.52 13.14 19.89
C GLU A 2 6.00 12.77 18.48
N PRO A 3 7.13 13.32 18.00
CA PRO A 3 7.70 12.92 16.73
C PRO A 3 7.95 11.41 16.71
N GLY A 4 7.39 10.72 15.71
CA GLY A 4 7.52 9.27 15.51
C GLY A 4 6.29 8.44 15.88
N ASP A 5 5.24 9.08 16.40
CA ASP A 5 3.91 8.48 16.47
C ASP A 5 3.21 8.57 15.10
N GLY A 6 2.76 7.43 14.58
CA GLY A 6 2.17 7.32 13.25
C GLY A 6 1.39 6.02 13.06
N SER A 7 0.78 5.84 11.88
CA SER A 7 0.23 4.55 11.48
C SER A 7 -0.02 4.53 9.97
N ILE A 8 -0.04 3.32 9.41
CA ILE A 8 -0.51 3.09 8.04
C ILE A 8 -1.23 1.74 7.97
N ILE A 9 -2.41 1.75 7.37
CA ILE A 9 -3.14 0.54 7.01
C ILE A 9 -3.13 0.41 5.50
N VAL A 10 -2.68 -0.74 4.99
CA VAL A 10 -2.68 -1.02 3.56
C VAL A 10 -3.56 -2.23 3.28
N VAL A 11 -4.46 -2.04 2.30
CA VAL A 11 -5.34 -3.09 1.79
C VAL A 11 -4.93 -3.37 0.34
N VAL A 12 -4.50 -4.60 0.07
CA VAL A 12 -4.15 -5.07 -1.27
C VAL A 12 -5.25 -5.98 -1.80
N ALA A 13 -5.80 -5.65 -2.96
CA ALA A 13 -6.78 -6.47 -3.67
C ALA A 13 -6.18 -6.95 -5.00
N THR A 14 -6.46 -8.20 -5.37
CA THR A 14 -6.07 -8.74 -6.68
C THR A 14 -7.13 -9.72 -7.19
N ASP A 15 -7.27 -9.81 -8.50
CA ASP A 15 -8.05 -10.83 -9.20
C ASP A 15 -7.23 -12.06 -9.59
N ALA A 16 -5.93 -12.10 -9.24
CA ALA A 16 -5.11 -13.29 -9.44
C ALA A 16 -5.55 -14.42 -8.50
N PRO A 17 -5.61 -15.69 -8.96
CA PRO A 17 -5.95 -16.84 -8.14
C PRO A 17 -4.85 -17.14 -7.15
N LEU A 18 -5.00 -16.66 -5.91
CA LEU A 18 -4.02 -16.81 -4.85
C LEU A 18 -4.64 -17.46 -3.62
N LEU A 19 -3.92 -18.43 -3.05
CA LEU A 19 -4.28 -19.05 -1.77
C LEU A 19 -3.77 -18.22 -0.58
N PRO A 20 -4.26 -18.46 0.65
CA PRO A 20 -3.91 -17.64 1.83
C PRO A 20 -2.40 -17.49 2.08
N HIS A 21 -1.62 -18.55 1.82
CA HIS A 21 -0.18 -18.53 2.00
C HIS A 21 0.55 -17.65 0.96
N GLN A 22 0.01 -17.53 -0.26
CA GLN A 22 0.51 -16.62 -1.30
C GLN A 22 0.10 -15.17 -0.99
N LEU A 23 -1.13 -14.95 -0.51
CA LEU A 23 -1.59 -13.63 -0.06
C LEU A 23 -0.76 -13.10 1.11
N LYS A 24 -0.31 -13.96 2.03
CA LYS A 24 0.67 -13.59 3.06
C LYS A 24 1.99 -13.10 2.46
N ARG A 25 2.44 -13.71 1.36
CA ARG A 25 3.65 -13.27 0.63
C ARG A 25 3.44 -11.92 -0.06
N ILE A 26 2.24 -11.69 -0.62
CA ILE A 26 1.83 -10.38 -1.18
C ILE A 26 1.84 -9.30 -0.09
N ALA A 27 1.18 -9.53 1.04
CA ALA A 27 1.15 -8.58 2.17
C ALA A 27 2.57 -8.27 2.67
N ALA A 28 3.48 -9.25 2.67
CA ALA A 28 4.88 -9.05 3.03
C ALA A 28 5.69 -8.19 2.03
N ARG A 29 5.13 -7.77 0.89
CA ARG A 29 5.74 -6.82 -0.05
C ARG A 29 5.36 -5.37 0.23
N VAL A 30 4.26 -5.15 0.93
CA VAL A 30 3.79 -3.80 1.29
C VAL A 30 4.89 -2.96 1.96
N PRO A 31 5.69 -3.48 2.93
CA PRO A 31 6.76 -2.70 3.55
C PRO A 31 7.81 -2.17 2.57
N LEU A 32 8.05 -2.85 1.44
CA LEU A 32 9.02 -2.39 0.45
C LEU A 32 8.52 -1.11 -0.24
N GLY A 33 7.24 -1.03 -0.57
CA GLY A 33 6.63 0.19 -1.14
C GLY A 33 6.63 1.35 -0.15
N VAL A 34 6.29 1.06 1.12
CA VAL A 34 6.39 2.05 2.22
C VAL A 34 7.84 2.55 2.38
N GLY A 35 8.82 1.65 2.27
CA GLY A 35 10.23 1.98 2.40
C GLY A 35 10.76 2.89 1.29
N ILE A 36 10.25 2.76 0.05
CA ILE A 36 10.65 3.61 -1.08
C ILE A 36 10.29 5.07 -0.83
N VAL A 37 9.12 5.34 -0.24
CA VAL A 37 8.67 6.69 0.11
C VAL A 37 9.20 7.17 1.46
N GLY A 38 10.11 6.42 2.08
CA GLY A 38 10.87 6.83 3.26
C GLY A 38 10.32 6.34 4.60
N GLY A 39 9.24 5.54 4.63
CA GLY A 39 8.74 4.94 5.86
C GLY A 39 9.71 3.93 6.46
N ARG A 40 9.89 3.96 7.79
CA ARG A 40 10.88 3.13 8.51
C ARG A 40 10.29 2.20 9.56
N GLY A 41 8.98 2.19 9.77
CA GLY A 41 8.33 1.38 10.80
C GLY A 41 8.82 1.77 12.19
N GLU A 42 8.70 3.05 12.53
CA GLU A 42 9.13 3.57 13.84
C GLU A 42 8.34 2.93 14.99
N ASN A 43 8.88 2.95 16.20
CA ASN A 43 8.28 2.24 17.36
C ASN A 43 6.83 2.69 17.66
N GLY A 44 6.51 3.96 17.44
CA GLY A 44 5.16 4.50 17.60
C GLY A 44 4.24 4.26 16.39
N SER A 45 4.72 3.59 15.34
CA SER A 45 3.98 3.39 14.09
C SER A 45 3.19 2.08 14.08
N GLY A 46 1.86 2.20 14.01
CA GLY A 46 0.96 1.07 13.80
C GLY A 46 0.86 0.69 12.32
N ASP A 47 1.71 -0.22 11.85
CA ASP A 47 1.78 -0.62 10.44
C ASP A 47 1.11 -1.99 10.22
N ILE A 48 -0.09 -2.00 9.62
CA ILE A 48 -0.91 -3.22 9.45
C ILE A 48 -1.32 -3.41 7.99
N PHE A 49 -1.12 -4.62 7.47
CA PHE A 49 -1.35 -4.92 6.06
C PHE A 49 -2.26 -6.14 5.89
N ILE A 50 -3.20 -6.04 4.96
CA ILE A 50 -4.07 -7.15 4.56
C ILE A 50 -4.06 -7.27 3.04
N ALA A 51 -4.04 -8.52 2.54
CA ALA A 51 -4.17 -8.82 1.13
C ALA A 51 -5.27 -9.86 0.92
N PHE A 52 -6.10 -9.67 -0.11
CA PHE A 52 -7.13 -10.64 -0.50
C PHE A 52 -7.19 -10.83 -2.02
N SER A 53 -7.68 -11.99 -2.43
CA SER A 53 -7.95 -12.32 -3.83
C SER A 53 -9.46 -12.45 -4.06
N THR A 54 -9.93 -11.98 -5.21
CA THR A 54 -11.32 -12.12 -5.66
C THR A 54 -11.53 -13.32 -6.61
N ALA A 55 -10.48 -14.05 -6.96
CA ALA A 55 -10.50 -15.05 -8.03
C ALA A 55 -11.26 -16.34 -7.70
N ASN A 56 -11.35 -16.70 -6.41
CA ASN A 56 -12.04 -17.91 -5.94
C ASN A 56 -13.30 -17.54 -5.15
N PRO A 57 -14.37 -17.03 -5.78
CA PRO A 57 -15.58 -16.57 -5.07
C PRO A 57 -16.33 -17.69 -4.34
N SER A 58 -16.16 -18.95 -4.78
CA SER A 58 -16.72 -20.16 -4.16
C SER A 58 -15.78 -20.83 -3.14
N ALA A 59 -14.71 -20.14 -2.70
CA ALA A 59 -13.73 -20.72 -1.79
C ALA A 59 -14.33 -21.12 -0.43
N PHE A 60 -15.29 -20.35 0.05
CA PHE A 60 -16.03 -20.68 1.26
C PHE A 60 -17.31 -21.44 0.92
N GLN A 61 -17.43 -22.67 1.45
CA GLN A 61 -18.65 -23.46 1.46
C GLN A 61 -18.71 -24.25 2.77
N ARG A 62 -19.90 -24.71 3.19
CA ARG A 62 -20.09 -25.46 4.44
C ARG A 62 -20.23 -26.98 4.27
N ASP A 63 -20.72 -27.43 3.11
CA ASP A 63 -21.29 -28.76 2.95
C ASP A 63 -20.53 -29.68 1.99
N GLU A 64 -19.73 -29.16 1.04
CA GLU A 64 -19.50 -29.86 -0.23
C GLU A 64 -18.08 -30.17 -0.76
N PHE A 65 -16.93 -29.83 -0.21
CA PHE A 65 -15.67 -29.78 -1.00
C PHE A 65 -15.75 -28.79 -2.18
N THR A 66 -14.64 -28.10 -2.43
CA THR A 66 -14.54 -27.13 -3.52
C THR A 66 -13.19 -27.25 -4.19
N THR A 67 -13.15 -26.93 -5.47
CA THR A 67 -11.89 -26.84 -6.23
C THR A 67 -11.47 -25.38 -6.25
N LEU A 68 -10.20 -25.13 -5.95
CA LEU A 68 -9.61 -23.79 -5.96
C LEU A 68 -8.60 -23.69 -7.10
N GLU A 69 -8.55 -22.53 -7.72
CA GLU A 69 -7.48 -22.17 -8.64
C GLU A 69 -6.34 -21.50 -7.87
N GLU A 70 -5.11 -21.81 -8.26
CA GLU A 70 -3.89 -21.23 -7.70
C GLU A 70 -2.91 -20.91 -8.83
N LEU A 71 -2.34 -19.70 -8.79
CA LEU A 71 -1.22 -19.31 -9.64
C LEU A 71 0.05 -20.09 -9.20
N PRO A 72 0.79 -20.73 -10.13
CA PRO A 72 2.06 -21.37 -9.79
C PRO A 72 3.02 -20.41 -9.10
N ASN A 73 3.64 -20.86 -8.01
CA ASN A 73 4.48 -20.01 -7.17
C ASN A 73 5.65 -19.36 -7.92
N ASP A 74 6.18 -20.00 -8.96
CA ASP A 74 7.28 -19.46 -9.78
C ASP A 74 6.86 -18.28 -10.66
N ARG A 75 5.55 -18.08 -10.84
CA ARG A 75 4.98 -17.00 -11.66
C ARG A 75 4.49 -15.80 -10.84
N ILE A 76 4.68 -15.80 -9.51
CA ILE A 76 4.11 -14.78 -8.63
C ILE A 76 4.90 -13.45 -8.62
N ASN A 77 6.15 -13.44 -9.07
CA ASN A 77 7.02 -12.25 -8.95
C ASN A 77 6.43 -10.95 -9.56
N PRO A 78 5.76 -10.96 -10.73
CA PRO A 78 5.10 -9.76 -11.23
C PRO A 78 4.06 -9.16 -10.27
N LEU A 79 3.37 -9.99 -9.47
CA LEU A 79 2.43 -9.51 -8.45
C LEU A 79 3.16 -8.91 -7.24
N PHE A 80 4.38 -9.38 -6.93
CA PHE A 80 5.20 -8.73 -5.90
C PHE A 80 5.62 -7.34 -6.35
N ASP A 81 6.15 -7.21 -7.57
CA ASP A 81 6.58 -5.92 -8.11
C ASP A 81 5.40 -4.95 -8.23
N ALA A 82 4.26 -5.43 -8.73
CA ALA A 82 3.03 -4.63 -8.82
C ALA A 82 2.53 -4.19 -7.44
N THR A 83 2.62 -5.04 -6.41
CA THR A 83 2.25 -4.67 -5.04
C THR A 83 3.13 -3.53 -4.52
N VAL A 84 4.45 -3.61 -4.73
CA VAL A 84 5.38 -2.56 -4.29
C VAL A 84 5.08 -1.23 -4.98
N GLN A 85 4.92 -1.24 -6.30
CA GLN A 85 4.62 -0.05 -7.09
C GLN A 85 3.25 0.56 -6.72
N ALA A 86 2.23 -0.27 -6.54
CA ALA A 86 0.89 0.19 -6.17
C ALA A 86 0.88 0.85 -4.78
N VAL A 87 1.65 0.30 -3.82
CA VAL A 87 1.76 0.89 -2.47
C VAL A 87 2.51 2.21 -2.50
N GLU A 88 3.65 2.28 -3.20
CA GLU A 88 4.40 3.52 -3.39
C GLU A 88 3.50 4.63 -3.94
N GLU A 89 2.82 4.35 -5.06
CA GLU A 89 1.98 5.33 -5.75
C GLU A 89 0.72 5.69 -4.94
N ALA A 90 0.12 4.74 -4.20
CA ALA A 90 -1.04 5.02 -3.35
C ALA A 90 -0.71 6.01 -2.23
N ILE A 91 0.47 5.90 -1.61
CA ILE A 91 0.91 6.83 -0.56
C ILE A 91 1.13 8.22 -1.16
N ILE A 92 1.79 8.31 -2.32
CA ILE A 92 2.00 9.58 -3.03
C ILE A 92 0.66 10.22 -3.39
N ASN A 93 -0.28 9.44 -3.93
CA ASN A 93 -1.62 9.91 -4.27
C ASN A 93 -2.38 10.45 -3.06
N ALA A 94 -2.29 9.80 -1.90
CA ALA A 94 -2.90 10.30 -0.68
C ALA A 94 -2.34 11.68 -0.28
N MET A 95 -1.02 11.88 -0.37
CA MET A 95 -0.37 13.16 -0.09
C MET A 95 -0.74 14.25 -1.11
N VAL A 96 -0.84 13.90 -2.39
CA VAL A 96 -1.20 14.82 -3.47
C VAL A 96 -2.67 15.23 -3.38
N ALA A 97 -3.57 14.29 -3.06
CA ALA A 97 -5.01 14.53 -2.96
C ALA A 97 -5.42 15.24 -1.66
N ALA A 98 -4.61 15.17 -0.60
CA ALA A 98 -4.90 15.81 0.68
C ALA A 98 -4.99 17.34 0.56
N GLU A 99 -5.96 17.93 1.25
CA GLU A 99 -6.15 19.37 1.37
C GLU A 99 -5.62 19.89 2.71
N THR A 100 -5.32 21.20 2.78
CA THR A 100 -4.91 21.81 4.05
C THR A 100 -6.09 21.80 5.00
N MET A 101 -5.89 21.28 6.20
CA MET A 101 -6.93 21.17 7.21
C MET A 101 -6.49 21.75 8.55
N GLU A 102 -7.45 22.27 9.30
CA GLU A 102 -7.29 22.65 10.70
C GLU A 102 -8.21 21.79 11.55
N GLY A 103 -7.63 21.13 12.56
CA GLY A 103 -8.32 20.24 13.48
C GLY A 103 -8.50 20.86 14.86
N ILE A 104 -8.66 19.99 15.86
CA ILE A 104 -8.84 20.39 17.26
C ILE A 104 -7.64 21.19 17.78
N ASN A 105 -7.89 22.14 18.68
CA ASN A 105 -6.87 22.99 19.33
C ASN A 105 -6.03 23.83 18.35
N GLY A 106 -6.57 24.15 17.16
CA GLY A 106 -5.84 24.92 16.14
C GLY A 106 -4.70 24.15 15.46
N ASN A 107 -4.67 22.81 15.61
CA ASN A 107 -3.68 21.97 14.95
C ASN A 107 -3.90 22.00 13.44
N LYS A 108 -2.92 22.49 12.70
CA LYS A 108 -3.02 22.65 11.24
C LYS A 108 -2.07 21.73 10.51
N ALA A 109 -2.60 20.94 9.57
CA ALA A 109 -1.86 20.10 8.65
C ALA A 109 -1.96 20.69 7.25
N TYR A 110 -0.82 21.02 6.64
CA TYR A 110 -0.77 21.61 5.30
C TYR A 110 -0.76 20.52 4.23
N ALA A 111 -1.50 20.76 3.16
CA ALA A 111 -1.41 19.97 1.94
C ALA A 111 -0.01 20.03 1.35
N LEU A 112 0.35 18.99 0.61
CA LEU A 112 1.60 18.97 -0.14
C LEU A 112 1.62 20.13 -1.15
N PRO A 113 2.65 21.01 -1.16
CA PRO A 113 2.67 22.19 -2.02
C PRO A 113 3.05 21.81 -3.46
N HIS A 114 2.05 21.49 -4.29
CA HIS A 114 2.25 20.93 -5.64
C HIS A 114 3.23 21.72 -6.52
N LYS A 115 3.20 23.06 -6.48
CA LYS A 115 4.13 23.89 -7.26
C LYS A 115 5.58 23.66 -6.88
N LEU A 116 5.88 23.64 -5.58
CA LEU A 116 7.24 23.41 -5.07
C LEU A 116 7.69 21.99 -5.38
N VAL A 117 6.79 21.00 -5.28
CA VAL A 117 7.09 19.62 -5.67
C VAL A 117 7.49 19.56 -7.14
N MET A 118 6.73 20.20 -8.04
CA MET A 118 7.05 20.23 -9.48
C MET A 118 8.38 20.91 -9.78
N GLU A 119 8.72 22.00 -9.08
CA GLU A 119 10.02 22.66 -9.19
C GLU A 119 11.16 21.74 -8.76
N VAL A 120 11.00 21.01 -7.65
CA VAL A 120 11.97 20.02 -7.18
C VAL A 120 12.12 18.88 -8.18
N LEU A 121 11.02 18.32 -8.69
CA LEU A 121 11.07 17.25 -9.68
C LEU A 121 11.78 17.68 -10.97
N LYS A 122 11.52 18.91 -11.45
CA LYS A 122 12.23 19.49 -12.60
C LYS A 122 13.72 19.65 -12.33
N LYS A 123 14.09 20.17 -11.16
CA LYS A 123 15.50 20.31 -10.75
C LYS A 123 16.27 18.99 -10.80
N TYR A 124 15.61 17.87 -10.50
CA TYR A 124 16.21 16.53 -10.56
C TYR A 124 15.91 15.74 -11.85
N ASN A 125 15.43 16.42 -12.91
CA ASN A 125 15.11 15.80 -14.20
C ASN A 125 14.15 14.60 -14.11
N ARG A 126 13.15 14.69 -13.22
CA ARG A 126 12.10 13.67 -13.04
C ARG A 126 10.83 13.98 -13.81
N VAL A 127 10.63 15.24 -14.21
CA VAL A 127 9.52 15.68 -15.06
C VAL A 127 10.06 16.69 -16.07
N LYS A 128 9.56 16.63 -17.32
CA LYS A 128 9.91 17.56 -18.39
C LYS A 128 9.14 18.88 -18.27
#